data_AF-A0A014LAR7-F1
#
_entry.id   AF-A0A014LAR7-F1
#
_cell.length_a   1.000
_cell.length_b   1.000
_cell.length_c   1.000
_cell.angle_alpha   90.00
_cell.angle_beta   90.00
_cell.angle_gamma   90.00
#
_symmetry.space_group_name_H-M   'P 1'
#
loop_
_entity.id
_entity.type
_entity.pdbx_description
1 polymer ?
#
loop_
_entity_poly.entity_id
_entity_poly.type
_entity_poly.pdbx_seq_one_letter_code
_entity_poly.pdbx_strand_id
1 'polypeptide(L)'
;MDAMTAPTESTTHATPATASTASTASTASTASTASTPDVDVLHYSAFTTRPDGGNPAGVVLDAAAVADDDAAMTAIAARVGYSETAFITERDEAARRYRLRYFSPLAEVAFCGHATIATAVALAERDGPGELVFDTASGEIRVETTADGDGPPRATLTSVPTRSRPADPGTELEPTLAALGWSADDLDPALPPHVAFAGNDHLVLAAATRERLADLDYDFDALDAVMRRRGWTTVHLVWRETADGSAGNADGSAGNVVFHARDPFPVGGVVEDPATGAAAAAFGGYLRVLGLVGAETRVRIRQGEDMGRPSDLLLDVTPDDPRSRVSGQAVPIPRTGR
;
A
#
# COMPACT_ATOMS: atom_id res chain seq x y z
N MET A 1 -22.24 66.73 24.56
CA MET A 1 -21.40 66.17 23.47
C MET A 1 -21.98 64.81 23.09
N ASP A 2 -23.29 64.70 22.87
CA ASP A 2 -24.10 65.19 21.71
C ASP A 2 -24.11 64.07 20.64
N ALA A 3 -25.23 63.36 20.41
CA ALA A 3 -26.41 63.78 19.65
C ALA A 3 -26.06 64.01 18.15
N MET A 4 -26.82 63.67 17.11
CA MET A 4 -28.24 63.33 16.92
C MET A 4 -28.38 62.71 15.49
N THR A 5 -29.42 62.01 14.98
CA THR A 5 -30.82 61.69 15.38
C THR A 5 -31.27 60.39 14.66
N ALA A 6 -32.46 59.85 14.94
CA ALA A 6 -33.22 58.93 14.07
C ALA A 6 -34.57 59.56 13.65
N PRO A 7 -35.29 58.97 12.67
CA PRO A 7 -36.76 58.91 12.73
C PRO A 7 -37.26 57.47 12.46
N THR A 8 -37.93 56.77 13.38
CA THR A 8 -39.38 56.84 13.74
C THR A 8 -40.36 56.41 12.65
N GLU A 9 -41.05 55.29 12.90
CA GLU A 9 -42.52 55.03 12.81
C GLU A 9 -42.75 53.51 13.02
N SER A 10 -43.90 52.98 13.46
CA SER A 10 -44.96 53.47 14.35
C SER A 10 -45.69 52.23 14.92
N THR A 11 -46.16 52.26 16.17
CA THR A 11 -46.76 51.11 16.87
C THR A 11 -48.26 50.94 16.61
N THR A 12 -48.72 49.69 16.47
CA THR A 12 -50.08 49.28 16.87
C THR A 12 -50.07 47.92 17.58
N HIS A 13 -50.82 47.85 18.70
CA HIS A 13 -51.03 46.64 19.50
C HIS A 13 -52.30 45.90 19.05
N ALA A 14 -52.27 44.57 19.06
CA ALA A 14 -53.45 43.72 19.23
C ALA A 14 -53.06 42.41 19.92
N THR A 15 -53.94 41.90 20.79
CA THR A 15 -53.75 40.67 21.60
C THR A 15 -54.93 39.70 21.35
N PRO A 16 -54.93 38.50 21.95
CA PRO A 16 -54.53 37.23 21.32
C PRO A 16 -55.72 36.41 20.76
N ALA A 17 -55.42 35.38 19.98
CA ALA A 17 -56.40 34.35 19.61
C ALA A 17 -55.83 32.93 19.78
N THR A 18 -56.58 32.08 20.48
CA THR A 18 -56.26 30.66 20.73
C THR A 18 -56.89 29.75 19.69
N ALA A 19 -56.07 28.95 19.01
CA ALA A 19 -56.42 27.75 18.26
C ALA A 19 -55.09 27.03 17.92
N SER A 20 -54.94 25.74 17.78
CA SER A 20 -55.71 24.52 18.03
C SER A 20 -54.72 23.41 17.65
N THR A 21 -54.69 22.28 18.36
CA THR A 21 -53.74 21.20 18.10
C THR A 21 -53.94 20.55 16.73
N ALA A 22 -52.86 20.43 15.95
CA ALA A 22 -52.78 19.53 14.79
C ALA A 22 -51.53 18.64 14.92
N SER A 23 -51.75 17.35 15.11
CA SER A 23 -50.69 16.33 15.20
C SER A 23 -50.15 16.03 13.81
N THR A 24 -48.89 16.38 13.53
CA THR A 24 -48.15 15.86 12.38
C THR A 24 -47.46 14.55 12.77
N ALA A 25 -47.99 13.44 12.26
CA ALA A 25 -47.38 12.14 12.47
C ALA A 25 -45.98 12.09 11.84
N SER A 26 -44.97 11.73 12.64
CA SER A 26 -43.64 11.44 12.14
C SER A 26 -43.68 10.14 11.35
N THR A 27 -43.60 10.23 10.02
CA THR A 27 -43.28 9.07 9.19
C THR A 27 -41.80 8.75 9.35
N ALA A 28 -41.48 7.91 10.33
CA ALA A 28 -40.18 7.29 10.43
C ALA A 28 -39.93 6.47 9.16
N SER A 29 -39.11 6.99 8.26
CA SER A 29 -38.61 6.23 7.12
C SER A 29 -37.76 5.09 7.66
N THR A 30 -38.27 3.87 7.59
CA THR A 30 -37.49 2.67 7.87
C THR A 30 -36.41 2.56 6.81
N ALA A 31 -35.19 3.01 7.15
CA ALA A 31 -34.01 2.70 6.36
C ALA A 31 -33.91 1.17 6.27
N SER A 32 -34.22 0.63 5.09
CA SER A 32 -34.01 -0.78 4.81
C SER A 32 -32.51 -1.04 4.93
N THR A 33 -32.11 -1.79 5.95
CA THR A 33 -30.76 -2.37 6.00
C THR A 33 -30.68 -3.41 4.90
N ALA A 34 -30.38 -2.96 3.68
CA ALA A 34 -30.07 -3.85 2.58
C ALA A 34 -28.96 -4.80 3.05
N SER A 35 -29.26 -6.09 3.11
CA SER A 35 -28.27 -7.10 3.42
C SER A 35 -27.20 -7.03 2.34
N THR A 36 -25.98 -6.65 2.70
CA THR A 36 -24.83 -6.71 1.79
C THR A 36 -24.81 -8.09 1.15
N PRO A 37 -24.84 -8.21 -0.19
CA PRO A 37 -24.92 -9.50 -0.84
C PRO A 37 -23.73 -10.38 -0.43
N ASP A 38 -24.01 -11.68 -0.32
CA ASP A 38 -23.02 -12.66 0.12
C ASP A 38 -22.07 -12.94 -1.05
N VAL A 39 -20.81 -12.56 -0.89
CA VAL A 39 -19.72 -12.83 -1.84
C VAL A 39 -18.70 -13.72 -1.17
N ASP A 40 -18.14 -14.67 -1.90
CA ASP A 40 -17.05 -15.49 -1.36
C ASP A 40 -15.79 -14.63 -1.20
N VAL A 41 -15.32 -14.55 0.04
CA VAL A 41 -14.11 -13.79 0.39
C VAL A 41 -13.02 -14.76 0.79
N LEU A 42 -12.05 -14.91 -0.11
CA LEU A 42 -10.79 -15.58 0.17
C LEU A 42 -9.91 -14.65 1.01
N HIS A 43 -9.17 -15.22 1.96
CA HIS A 43 -8.20 -14.50 2.76
C HIS A 43 -6.82 -15.04 2.41
N TYR A 44 -5.93 -14.19 1.93
CA TYR A 44 -4.56 -14.54 1.55
C TYR A 44 -3.57 -13.68 2.31
N SER A 45 -2.35 -14.18 2.49
CA SER A 45 -1.21 -13.33 2.82
C SER A 45 -0.21 -13.34 1.66
N ALA A 46 0.12 -12.16 1.16
CA ALA A 46 1.02 -11.96 0.02
C ALA A 46 2.47 -11.72 0.46
N PHE A 47 3.40 -11.94 -0.47
CA PHE A 47 4.85 -11.91 -0.25
C PHE A 47 5.31 -12.91 0.81
N THR A 48 4.69 -14.09 0.90
CA THR A 48 5.08 -15.13 1.85
C THR A 48 4.64 -16.52 1.41
N THR A 49 5.28 -17.54 1.99
CA THR A 49 4.88 -18.95 1.89
C THR A 49 4.28 -19.49 3.19
N ARG A 50 4.06 -18.62 4.19
CA ARG A 50 3.50 -18.99 5.50
C ARG A 50 2.30 -18.10 5.87
N PRO A 51 1.18 -18.66 6.36
CA PRO A 51 0.01 -17.85 6.74
C PRO A 51 0.21 -16.83 7.86
N ASP A 52 1.27 -16.95 8.67
CA ASP A 52 1.62 -16.02 9.74
C ASP A 52 2.53 -14.86 9.31
N GLY A 53 3.28 -15.02 8.22
CA GLY A 53 4.07 -13.95 7.58
C GLY A 53 3.26 -13.12 6.59
N GLY A 54 3.92 -12.28 5.79
CA GLY A 54 3.31 -11.59 4.65
C GLY A 54 2.34 -10.46 4.98
N ASN A 55 1.79 -9.83 3.93
CA ASN A 55 0.78 -8.78 4.01
C ASN A 55 -0.62 -9.32 3.68
N PRO A 56 -1.58 -9.35 4.64
CA PRO A 56 -2.93 -9.89 4.43
C PRO A 56 -3.77 -9.08 3.43
N ALA A 57 -4.41 -9.77 2.49
CA ALA A 57 -5.42 -9.20 1.60
C ALA A 57 -6.70 -10.05 1.58
N GLY A 58 -7.84 -9.39 1.46
CA GLY A 58 -9.08 -10.02 1.04
C GLY A 58 -9.09 -10.15 -0.49
N VAL A 59 -9.61 -11.25 -1.02
CA VAL A 59 -9.74 -11.47 -2.47
C VAL A 59 -11.13 -12.00 -2.78
N VAL A 60 -11.87 -11.28 -3.61
CA VAL A 60 -13.20 -11.64 -4.12
C VAL A 60 -13.10 -11.88 -5.62
N LEU A 61 -13.04 -13.16 -6.02
CA LEU A 61 -12.91 -13.57 -7.43
C LEU A 61 -14.21 -13.45 -8.24
N ASP A 62 -15.32 -13.14 -7.58
CA ASP A 62 -16.62 -12.85 -8.20
C ASP A 62 -17.33 -11.71 -7.45
N ALA A 63 -17.08 -10.47 -7.88
CA ALA A 63 -17.71 -9.27 -7.34
C ALA A 63 -18.74 -8.66 -8.31
N ALA A 64 -19.18 -9.39 -9.35
CA ALA A 64 -20.10 -8.88 -10.36
C ALA A 64 -21.44 -8.39 -9.77
N ALA A 65 -21.91 -9.02 -8.69
CA ALA A 65 -23.14 -8.63 -7.98
C ALA A 65 -23.03 -7.31 -7.19
N VAL A 66 -21.82 -6.77 -6.99
CA VAL A 66 -21.55 -5.50 -6.29
C VAL A 66 -20.73 -4.51 -7.13
N ALA A 67 -20.58 -4.76 -8.44
CA ALA A 67 -19.67 -4.01 -9.31
C ALA A 67 -19.87 -2.48 -9.26
N ASP A 68 -21.13 -2.04 -9.15
CA ASP A 68 -21.57 -0.64 -9.09
C ASP A 68 -21.93 -0.17 -7.66
N ASP A 69 -21.67 -0.98 -6.62
CA ASP A 69 -21.99 -0.67 -5.21
C ASP A 69 -20.72 -0.54 -4.36
N ASP A 70 -20.10 0.64 -4.47
CA ASP A 70 -18.92 1.03 -3.70
C ASP A 70 -19.15 0.96 -2.19
N ALA A 71 -20.39 1.19 -1.72
CA ALA A 71 -20.73 1.11 -0.30
C ALA A 71 -20.75 -0.35 0.17
N ALA A 72 -21.26 -1.28 -0.64
CA ALA A 72 -21.17 -2.72 -0.37
C ALA A 72 -19.71 -3.21 -0.37
N MET A 73 -18.90 -2.83 -1.36
CA MET A 73 -17.48 -3.25 -1.40
C MET A 73 -16.67 -2.66 -0.24
N THR A 74 -16.88 -1.40 0.12
CA THR A 74 -16.27 -0.79 1.32
C THR A 74 -16.72 -1.51 2.60
N ALA A 75 -18.01 -1.83 2.74
CA ALA A 75 -18.53 -2.57 3.89
C ALA A 75 -17.99 -4.01 3.97
N ILE A 76 -17.74 -4.66 2.84
CA ILE A 76 -17.07 -5.97 2.77
C ILE A 76 -15.62 -5.82 3.23
N ALA A 77 -14.86 -4.86 2.68
CA ALA A 77 -13.46 -4.62 3.08
C ALA A 77 -13.32 -4.30 4.58
N ALA A 78 -14.19 -3.45 5.12
CA ALA A 78 -14.25 -3.15 6.55
C ALA A 78 -14.58 -4.37 7.41
N ARG A 79 -15.41 -5.30 6.92
CA ARG A 79 -15.74 -6.57 7.59
C ARG A 79 -14.61 -7.61 7.49
N VAL A 80 -13.79 -7.55 6.44
CA VAL A 80 -12.56 -8.36 6.30
C VAL A 80 -11.50 -7.88 7.29
N GLY A 81 -11.35 -6.56 7.46
CA GLY A 81 -10.49 -5.96 8.47
C GLY A 81 -8.99 -6.01 8.16
N TYR A 82 -8.63 -6.24 6.88
CA TYR A 82 -7.26 -6.06 6.38
C TYR A 82 -7.09 -4.66 5.76
N SER A 83 -5.86 -4.28 5.41
CA SER A 83 -5.54 -2.99 4.76
C SER A 83 -6.32 -2.82 3.45
N GLU A 84 -6.30 -3.84 2.59
CA GLU A 84 -7.10 -3.85 1.36
C GLU A 84 -7.84 -5.20 1.11
N THR A 85 -8.96 -5.08 0.42
CA THR A 85 -9.67 -6.20 -0.24
C THR A 85 -9.77 -5.91 -1.73
N ALA A 86 -9.40 -6.88 -2.55
CA ALA A 86 -9.44 -6.83 -4.01
C ALA A 86 -10.71 -7.51 -4.55
N PHE A 87 -11.35 -6.89 -5.53
CA PHE A 87 -12.65 -7.29 -6.09
C PHE A 87 -12.56 -7.42 -7.62
N ILE A 88 -12.80 -8.62 -8.14
CA ILE A 88 -12.92 -8.85 -9.58
C ILE A 88 -14.38 -8.58 -10.01
N THR A 89 -14.64 -7.40 -10.58
CA THR A 89 -16.00 -6.97 -10.95
C THR A 89 -16.41 -7.38 -12.36
N GLU A 90 -15.45 -7.59 -13.26
CA GLU A 90 -15.67 -8.11 -14.63
C GLU A 90 -14.62 -9.17 -14.98
N ARG A 91 -14.99 -10.15 -15.81
CA ARG A 91 -14.15 -11.30 -16.16
C ARG A 91 -14.26 -11.65 -17.65
N ASP A 92 -13.12 -11.75 -18.31
CA ASP A 92 -12.94 -12.48 -19.57
C ASP A 92 -11.90 -13.58 -19.32
N GLU A 93 -12.39 -14.75 -18.90
CA GLU A 93 -11.55 -15.90 -18.55
C GLU A 93 -10.79 -16.46 -19.76
N ALA A 94 -11.34 -16.31 -20.97
CA ALA A 94 -10.70 -16.75 -22.21
C ALA A 94 -9.51 -15.85 -22.59
N ALA A 95 -9.61 -14.54 -22.35
CA ALA A 95 -8.52 -13.59 -22.49
C ALA A 95 -7.61 -13.49 -21.24
N ARG A 96 -7.95 -14.18 -20.13
CA ARG A 96 -7.34 -14.01 -18.80
C ARG A 96 -7.26 -12.53 -18.37
N ARG A 97 -8.32 -11.77 -18.69
CA ARG A 97 -8.46 -10.33 -18.42
C ARG A 97 -9.58 -10.06 -17.42
N TYR A 98 -9.32 -9.19 -16.45
CA TYR A 98 -10.18 -9.00 -15.28
C TYR A 98 -10.25 -7.52 -14.91
N ARG A 99 -11.43 -6.97 -14.58
CA ARG A 99 -11.50 -5.65 -13.92
C ARG A 99 -11.32 -5.83 -12.43
N LEU A 100 -10.30 -5.19 -11.87
CA LEU A 100 -9.87 -5.35 -10.48
C LEU A 100 -9.93 -4.00 -9.74
N ARG A 101 -10.80 -3.93 -8.73
CA ARG A 101 -10.95 -2.77 -7.82
C ARG A 101 -10.36 -3.11 -6.45
N TYR A 102 -9.88 -2.12 -5.72
CA TYR A 102 -9.26 -2.29 -4.40
C TYR A 102 -9.94 -1.39 -3.39
N PHE A 103 -10.44 -1.94 -2.28
CA PHE A 103 -11.03 -1.15 -1.21
C PHE A 103 -10.27 -1.36 0.09
N SER A 104 -9.92 -0.25 0.71
CA SER A 104 -9.59 -0.20 2.14
C SER A 104 -10.88 -0.27 2.98
N PRO A 105 -10.79 -0.43 4.31
CA PRO A 105 -11.94 -0.29 5.21
C PRO A 105 -12.70 1.05 5.14
N LEU A 106 -12.14 2.08 4.47
CA LEU A 106 -12.68 3.44 4.45
C LEU A 106 -13.09 3.94 3.05
N ALA A 107 -12.38 3.52 2.00
CA ALA A 107 -12.58 3.99 0.62
C ALA A 107 -11.89 3.08 -0.42
N GLU A 108 -12.28 3.24 -1.69
CA GLU A 108 -11.53 2.68 -2.82
C GLU A 108 -10.12 3.31 -2.92
N VAL A 109 -9.13 2.50 -3.28
CA VAL A 109 -7.76 2.93 -3.61
C VAL A 109 -7.42 2.53 -5.05
N ALA A 110 -6.68 3.36 -5.77
CA ALA A 110 -6.50 3.18 -7.21
C ALA A 110 -5.68 1.93 -7.58
N PHE A 111 -4.79 1.50 -6.69
CA PHE A 111 -3.93 0.32 -6.84
C PHE A 111 -3.43 -0.18 -5.47
N CYS A 112 -3.37 -1.49 -5.27
CA CYS A 112 -2.63 -2.12 -4.17
C CYS A 112 -1.81 -3.33 -4.64
N GLY A 113 -0.49 -3.27 -4.47
CA GLY A 113 0.43 -4.27 -4.99
C GLY A 113 0.30 -5.65 -4.34
N HIS A 114 0.20 -5.72 -3.00
CA HIS A 114 0.11 -7.00 -2.31
C HIS A 114 -1.24 -7.70 -2.58
N ALA A 115 -2.33 -6.94 -2.65
CA ALA A 115 -3.65 -7.45 -3.02
C ALA A 115 -3.70 -7.91 -4.50
N THR A 116 -2.96 -7.24 -5.39
CA THR A 116 -2.77 -7.70 -6.78
C THR A 116 -2.04 -9.05 -6.83
N ILE A 117 -0.95 -9.20 -6.06
CA ILE A 117 -0.20 -10.48 -5.96
C ILE A 117 -1.09 -11.59 -5.39
N ALA A 118 -1.83 -11.33 -4.31
CA ALA A 118 -2.78 -12.29 -3.73
C ALA A 118 -3.85 -12.73 -4.75
N THR A 119 -4.44 -11.78 -5.49
CA THR A 119 -5.45 -12.06 -6.52
C THR A 119 -4.86 -12.89 -7.67
N ALA A 120 -3.66 -12.54 -8.12
CA ALA A 120 -2.96 -13.25 -9.18
C ALA A 120 -2.60 -14.69 -8.79
N VAL A 121 -2.12 -14.92 -7.56
CA VAL A 121 -1.86 -16.28 -7.05
C VAL A 121 -3.16 -17.06 -6.92
N ALA A 122 -4.23 -16.49 -6.37
CA ALA A 122 -5.52 -17.17 -6.24
C ALA A 122 -6.12 -17.59 -7.62
N LEU A 123 -5.97 -16.76 -8.65
CA LEU A 123 -6.32 -17.12 -10.03
C LEU A 123 -5.40 -18.21 -10.60
N ALA A 124 -4.10 -18.14 -10.34
CA ALA A 124 -3.14 -19.15 -10.82
C ALA A 124 -3.30 -20.52 -10.13
N GLU A 125 -3.74 -20.56 -8.87
CA GLU A 125 -4.12 -21.80 -8.17
C GLU A 125 -5.43 -22.40 -8.74
N ARG A 126 -6.39 -21.55 -9.13
CA ARG A 126 -7.68 -21.96 -9.70
C ARG A 126 -7.58 -22.45 -11.15
N ASP A 127 -6.91 -21.66 -11.99
CA ASP A 127 -6.95 -21.78 -13.46
C ASP A 127 -5.59 -22.18 -14.08
N GLY A 128 -4.55 -22.28 -13.26
CA GLY A 128 -3.18 -22.56 -13.69
C GLY A 128 -2.34 -21.29 -13.96
N PRO A 129 -1.00 -21.38 -13.85
CA PRO A 129 -0.08 -20.28 -14.14
C PRO A 129 -0.19 -19.75 -15.59
N GLY A 130 0.26 -18.51 -15.79
CA GLY A 130 0.24 -17.80 -17.07
C GLY A 130 0.14 -16.27 -16.89
N GLU A 131 0.08 -15.54 -18.00
CA GLU A 131 -0.17 -14.09 -17.98
C GLU A 131 -1.60 -13.79 -17.48
N LEU A 132 -1.74 -12.71 -16.71
CA LEU A 132 -2.99 -12.13 -16.25
C LEU A 132 -2.98 -10.64 -16.56
N VAL A 133 -4.11 -10.11 -17.01
CA VAL A 133 -4.28 -8.66 -17.27
C VAL A 133 -5.36 -8.11 -16.36
N PHE A 134 -5.01 -7.14 -15.52
CA PHE A 134 -5.93 -6.44 -14.63
C PHE A 134 -6.20 -5.02 -15.13
N ASP A 135 -7.47 -4.72 -15.40
CA ASP A 135 -7.95 -3.35 -15.61
C ASP A 135 -8.26 -2.71 -14.26
N THR A 136 -7.52 -1.65 -13.90
CA THR A 136 -7.63 -0.95 -12.62
C THR A 136 -7.87 0.55 -12.83
N ALA A 137 -8.21 1.28 -11.76
CA ALA A 137 -8.30 2.73 -11.80
C ALA A 137 -6.94 3.41 -12.11
N SER A 138 -5.81 2.75 -11.78
CA SER A 138 -4.46 3.16 -12.20
C SER A 138 -4.07 2.73 -13.62
N GLY A 139 -4.97 2.08 -14.36
CA GLY A 139 -4.73 1.58 -15.73
C GLY A 139 -4.54 0.06 -15.81
N GLU A 140 -4.00 -0.39 -16.94
CA GLU A 140 -3.78 -1.82 -17.24
C GLU A 140 -2.50 -2.33 -16.53
N ILE A 141 -2.64 -3.39 -15.73
CA ILE A 141 -1.54 -4.03 -15.00
C ILE A 141 -1.38 -5.47 -15.52
N ARG A 142 -0.18 -5.80 -16.02
CA ARG A 142 0.19 -7.17 -16.38
C ARG A 142 0.88 -7.86 -15.21
N VAL A 143 0.45 -9.08 -14.92
CA VAL A 143 1.08 -9.96 -13.95
C VAL A 143 1.40 -11.29 -14.62
N GLU A 144 2.67 -11.68 -14.59
CA GLU A 144 3.09 -13.03 -15.00
C GLU A 144 2.99 -13.95 -13.78
N THR A 145 2.34 -15.10 -13.91
CA THR A 145 2.31 -16.12 -12.86
C THR A 145 3.02 -17.39 -13.33
N THR A 146 3.87 -17.96 -12.48
CA THR A 146 4.64 -19.19 -12.78
C THR A 146 4.49 -20.22 -11.67
N ALA A 147 4.64 -21.50 -12.01
CA ALA A 147 4.76 -22.57 -11.03
C ALA A 147 6.13 -22.48 -10.31
N ASP A 148 6.17 -22.76 -9.01
CA ASP A 148 7.36 -22.63 -8.17
C ASP A 148 7.66 -23.97 -7.45
N GLY A 149 7.93 -25.01 -8.26
CA GLY A 149 8.03 -26.39 -7.78
C GLY A 149 6.68 -26.89 -7.24
N ASP A 150 6.71 -27.50 -6.05
CA ASP A 150 5.51 -27.92 -5.31
C ASP A 150 4.94 -26.79 -4.41
N GLY A 151 5.51 -25.58 -4.46
CA GLY A 151 5.07 -24.41 -3.70
C GLY A 151 3.91 -23.64 -4.35
N PRO A 152 3.35 -22.63 -3.64
CA PRO A 152 2.33 -21.76 -4.22
C PRO A 152 2.88 -21.01 -5.45
N PRO A 153 2.04 -20.72 -6.46
CA PRO A 153 2.47 -19.96 -7.64
C PRO A 153 3.15 -18.64 -7.29
N ARG A 154 4.16 -18.28 -8.08
CA ARG A 154 4.84 -16.99 -7.98
C ARG A 154 4.20 -16.01 -8.95
N ALA A 155 3.73 -14.87 -8.45
CA ALA A 155 3.22 -13.78 -9.26
C ALA A 155 4.28 -12.68 -9.38
N THR A 156 4.40 -12.07 -10.56
CA THR A 156 5.39 -11.03 -10.89
C THR A 156 4.71 -9.84 -11.53
N LEU A 157 4.71 -8.72 -10.81
CA LEU A 157 4.18 -7.43 -11.28
C LEU A 157 5.31 -6.61 -11.91
N THR A 158 5.05 -5.98 -13.06
CA THR A 158 6.00 -5.04 -13.68
C THR A 158 5.54 -3.60 -13.40
N SER A 159 6.43 -2.78 -12.83
CA SER A 159 6.12 -1.39 -12.49
C SER A 159 5.93 -0.50 -13.72
N VAL A 160 5.35 0.68 -13.49
CA VAL A 160 5.55 1.84 -14.39
C VAL A 160 7.04 2.22 -14.44
N PRO A 161 7.50 2.98 -15.45
CA PRO A 161 8.86 3.49 -15.48
C PRO A 161 9.23 4.22 -14.17
N THR A 162 10.28 3.73 -13.53
CA THR A 162 10.80 4.23 -12.26
C THR A 162 11.57 5.53 -12.47
N ARG A 163 11.69 6.32 -11.40
CA ARG A 163 12.62 7.45 -11.33
C ARG A 163 13.17 7.55 -9.91
N SER A 164 14.33 8.16 -9.75
CA SER A 164 14.88 8.48 -8.43
C SER A 164 15.67 9.78 -8.49
N ARG A 165 15.64 10.56 -7.42
CA ARG A 165 16.41 11.80 -7.26
C ARG A 165 16.94 11.89 -5.82
N PRO A 166 18.06 12.59 -5.57
CA PRO A 166 18.46 12.96 -4.22
C PRO A 166 17.32 13.64 -3.45
N ALA A 167 17.23 13.35 -2.16
CA ALA A 167 16.36 14.06 -1.24
C ALA A 167 16.96 15.44 -0.90
N ASP A 168 16.12 16.45 -0.76
CA ASP A 168 16.55 17.80 -0.35
C ASP A 168 16.95 17.80 1.14
N PRO A 169 18.20 18.19 1.51
CA PRO A 169 18.68 18.05 2.88
C PRO A 169 17.82 18.78 3.92
N GLY A 170 17.55 20.07 3.71
CA GLY A 170 16.87 20.91 4.71
C GLY A 170 15.36 20.76 4.77
N THR A 171 14.72 20.32 3.67
CA THR A 171 13.25 20.30 3.60
C THR A 171 12.66 18.89 3.48
N GLU A 172 13.46 17.88 3.11
CA GLU A 172 13.04 16.47 3.04
C GLU A 172 13.78 15.61 4.05
N LEU A 173 15.11 15.65 4.12
CA LEU A 173 15.90 14.76 4.97
C LEU A 173 15.85 15.14 6.46
N GLU A 174 16.29 16.36 6.81
CA GLU A 174 16.32 16.88 8.19
C GLU A 174 15.00 16.68 8.96
N PRO A 175 13.82 17.09 8.45
CA PRO A 175 12.57 16.90 9.18
C PRO A 175 12.14 15.43 9.26
N THR A 176 12.53 14.58 8.31
CA THR A 176 12.24 13.14 8.37
C THR A 176 13.12 12.45 9.41
N LEU A 177 14.42 12.73 9.45
CA LEU A 177 15.33 12.21 10.47
C LEU A 177 14.89 12.65 11.87
N ALA A 178 14.47 13.91 12.04
CA ALA A 178 13.94 14.39 13.31
C ALA A 178 12.68 13.63 13.77
N ALA A 179 11.75 13.32 12.84
CA ALA A 179 10.57 12.52 13.14
C ALA A 179 10.89 11.04 13.43
N LEU A 180 11.90 10.47 12.77
CA LEU A 180 12.42 9.13 13.01
C LEU A 180 13.25 9.01 14.30
N GLY A 181 13.64 10.12 14.93
CA GLY A 181 14.60 10.13 16.03
C GLY A 181 16.03 9.77 15.61
N TRP A 182 16.35 9.88 14.30
CA TRP A 182 17.63 9.50 13.70
C TRP A 182 18.51 10.73 13.43
N SER A 183 19.79 10.48 13.21
CA SER A 183 20.80 11.46 12.79
C SER A 183 21.38 11.10 11.41
N ALA A 184 22.29 11.93 10.89
CA ALA A 184 23.02 11.61 9.66
C ALA A 184 24.02 10.44 9.86
N ASP A 185 24.51 10.23 11.09
CA ASP A 185 25.45 9.16 11.44
C ASP A 185 24.76 7.78 11.53
N ASP A 186 23.42 7.76 11.61
CA ASP A 186 22.59 6.55 11.57
C ASP A 186 22.40 6.01 10.14
N LEU A 187 22.87 6.72 9.11
CA LEU A 187 22.69 6.39 7.69
C LEU A 187 23.93 5.73 7.06
N ASP A 188 23.72 4.82 6.11
CA ASP A 188 24.81 4.25 5.29
C ASP A 188 25.28 5.30 4.25
N PRO A 189 26.53 5.81 4.32
CA PRO A 189 27.04 6.79 3.37
C PRO A 189 27.23 6.24 1.96
N ALA A 190 27.22 4.91 1.75
CA ALA A 190 27.28 4.30 0.42
C ALA A 190 25.92 4.32 -0.31
N LEU A 191 24.82 4.58 0.41
CA LEU A 191 23.45 4.54 -0.10
C LEU A 191 22.73 5.86 0.25
N PRO A 192 22.97 6.95 -0.51
CA PRO A 192 22.50 8.29 -0.17
C PRO A 192 20.95 8.40 -0.16
N PRO A 193 20.37 9.27 0.69
CA PRO A 193 18.94 9.56 0.73
C PRO A 193 18.35 10.05 -0.59
N HIS A 194 17.30 9.38 -1.06
CA HIS A 194 16.66 9.66 -2.35
C HIS A 194 15.14 9.59 -2.24
N VAL A 195 14.43 10.41 -3.01
CA VAL A 195 13.00 10.18 -3.31
C VAL A 195 12.94 9.31 -4.57
N ALA A 196 12.37 8.11 -4.44
CA ALA A 196 12.25 7.12 -5.50
C ALA A 196 10.77 6.85 -5.84
N PHE A 197 10.49 6.46 -7.09
CA PHE A 197 9.13 6.30 -7.60
C PHE A 197 8.94 5.02 -8.39
N ALA A 198 7.80 4.38 -8.20
CA ALA A 198 7.29 3.29 -9.04
C ALA A 198 5.75 3.23 -9.07
N GLY A 199 5.11 4.38 -9.28
CA GLY A 199 3.65 4.57 -9.23
C GLY A 199 3.25 5.50 -8.09
N ASN A 200 3.91 5.35 -6.95
CA ASN A 200 3.93 6.30 -5.83
C ASN A 200 5.37 6.76 -5.57
N ASP A 201 5.55 7.91 -4.92
CA ASP A 201 6.85 8.38 -4.44
C ASP A 201 7.11 7.89 -2.99
N HIS A 202 8.34 7.46 -2.71
CA HIS A 202 8.81 6.91 -1.45
C HIS A 202 10.16 7.57 -1.09
N LEU A 203 10.38 7.94 0.17
CA LEU A 203 11.72 8.38 0.61
C LEU A 203 12.54 7.15 0.99
N VAL A 204 13.62 6.87 0.25
CA VAL A 204 14.57 5.80 0.55
C VAL A 204 15.65 6.33 1.49
N LEU A 205 15.81 5.68 2.65
CA LEU A 205 16.90 5.92 3.60
C LEU A 205 17.59 4.58 3.91
N ALA A 206 18.90 4.50 3.72
CA ALA A 206 19.66 3.33 4.15
C ALA A 206 20.18 3.54 5.56
N ALA A 207 19.85 2.63 6.48
CA ALA A 207 20.40 2.59 7.84
C ALA A 207 21.84 2.05 7.83
N ALA A 208 22.71 2.60 8.67
CA ALA A 208 24.11 2.16 8.79
C ALA A 208 24.25 0.73 9.36
N THR A 209 23.30 0.28 10.19
CA THR A 209 23.32 -1.06 10.83
C THR A 209 21.96 -1.74 10.84
N ARG A 210 21.96 -3.06 11.01
CA ARG A 210 20.73 -3.86 11.14
C ARG A 210 19.96 -3.52 12.41
N GLU A 211 20.68 -3.17 13.48
CA GLU A 211 20.14 -2.75 14.77
C GLU A 211 19.42 -1.41 14.65
N ARG A 212 19.97 -0.44 13.90
CA ARG A 212 19.31 0.85 13.67
C ARG A 212 17.99 0.68 12.92
N LEU A 213 17.94 -0.24 11.95
CA LEU A 213 16.70 -0.61 11.26
C LEU A 213 15.72 -1.35 12.19
N ALA A 214 16.21 -2.21 13.10
CA ALA A 214 15.37 -2.94 14.06
C ALA A 214 14.70 -2.02 15.09
N ASP A 215 15.43 -1.00 15.55
CA ASP A 215 15.00 -0.03 16.55
C ASP A 215 14.20 1.11 15.90
N LEU A 216 13.02 0.79 15.36
CA LEU A 216 12.09 1.78 14.80
C LEU A 216 11.05 2.18 15.85
N ASP A 217 11.24 3.36 16.43
CA ASP A 217 10.30 4.07 17.29
C ASP A 217 10.32 5.55 16.86
N TYR A 218 9.24 6.04 16.27
CA TYR A 218 9.20 7.33 15.58
C TYR A 218 7.96 8.15 15.97
N ASP A 219 8.07 9.48 15.88
CA ASP A 219 6.95 10.39 16.09
C ASP A 219 5.95 10.25 14.93
N PHE A 220 4.85 9.54 15.21
CA PHE A 220 3.83 9.17 14.24
C PHE A 220 3.23 10.41 13.54
N ASP A 221 2.86 11.42 14.31
CA ASP A 221 2.18 12.62 13.82
C ASP A 221 3.16 13.53 13.07
N ALA A 222 4.41 13.63 13.53
CA ALA A 222 5.45 14.38 12.82
C ALA A 222 5.79 13.73 11.47
N LEU A 223 5.93 12.39 11.41
CA LEU A 223 6.25 11.70 10.17
C LEU A 223 5.07 11.73 9.18
N ASP A 224 3.83 11.56 9.66
CA ASP A 224 2.61 11.79 8.86
C ASP A 224 2.60 13.18 8.22
N ALA A 225 2.85 14.22 9.02
CA ALA A 225 2.83 15.61 8.56
C ALA A 225 3.93 15.92 7.52
N VAL A 226 5.09 15.25 7.60
CA VAL A 226 6.13 15.34 6.57
C VAL A 226 5.70 14.60 5.30
N MET A 227 5.28 13.34 5.42
CA MET A 227 4.91 12.50 4.27
C MET A 227 3.72 13.08 3.50
N ARG A 228 2.65 13.52 4.18
CA ARG A 228 1.49 14.18 3.53
C ARG A 228 1.88 15.47 2.81
N ARG A 229 2.78 16.27 3.38
CA ARG A 229 3.29 17.50 2.75
C ARG A 229 4.10 17.20 1.48
N ARG A 230 4.77 16.06 1.43
CA ARG A 230 5.63 15.63 0.31
C ARG A 230 4.91 14.75 -0.71
N GLY A 231 3.73 14.22 -0.39
CA GLY A 231 3.01 13.26 -1.23
C GLY A 231 3.65 11.88 -1.27
N TRP A 232 4.39 11.50 -0.22
CA TRP A 232 5.02 10.18 -0.13
C TRP A 232 4.08 9.13 0.43
N THR A 233 4.18 7.89 -0.06
CA THR A 233 3.40 6.76 0.46
C THR A 233 4.09 6.10 1.64
N THR A 234 5.38 5.75 1.56
CA THR A 234 6.17 5.26 2.71
C THR A 234 7.52 5.95 2.78
N VAL A 235 8.16 5.88 3.95
CA VAL A 235 9.61 6.01 4.04
C VAL A 235 10.17 4.59 3.96
N HIS A 236 10.87 4.26 2.88
CA HIS A 236 11.47 2.94 2.68
C HIS A 236 12.84 2.90 3.37
N LEU A 237 12.85 2.43 4.61
CA LEU A 237 14.07 2.23 5.38
C LEU A 237 14.69 0.90 4.95
N VAL A 238 15.97 0.90 4.59
CA VAL A 238 16.68 -0.32 4.14
C VAL A 238 18.00 -0.52 4.87
N TRP A 239 18.42 -1.77 5.02
CA TRP A 239 19.78 -2.13 5.40
C TRP A 239 20.26 -3.25 4.48
N ARG A 240 21.48 -3.11 3.93
CA ARG A 240 22.06 -4.11 3.03
C ARG A 240 22.61 -5.28 3.87
N GLU A 241 22.07 -6.48 3.68
CA GLU A 241 22.72 -7.70 4.18
C GLU A 241 23.98 -7.95 3.34
N THR A 242 25.03 -8.44 3.99
CA THR A 242 26.37 -8.50 3.43
C THR A 242 26.97 -9.89 3.58
N ALA A 243 27.82 -10.30 2.63
CA ALA A 243 28.24 -11.69 2.49
C ALA A 243 29.05 -12.26 3.67
N ASP A 244 29.58 -11.41 4.55
CA ASP A 244 30.30 -11.76 5.77
C ASP A 244 29.75 -11.08 7.05
N GLY A 245 28.61 -10.37 6.95
CA GLY A 245 28.06 -9.55 8.03
C GLY A 245 28.68 -8.14 8.16
N SER A 246 29.60 -7.76 7.28
CA SER A 246 30.18 -6.40 7.17
C SER A 246 30.10 -5.84 5.73
N ALA A 247 30.06 -4.51 5.58
CA ALA A 247 29.80 -3.78 4.33
C ALA A 247 30.29 -4.48 3.02
N GLY A 248 29.35 -5.13 2.33
CA GLY A 248 29.65 -5.87 1.10
C GLY A 248 30.03 -4.93 -0.04
N ASN A 249 31.19 -5.19 -0.67
CA ASN A 249 31.74 -4.35 -1.73
C ASN A 249 30.70 -3.99 -2.81
N ALA A 250 30.78 -2.75 -3.31
CA ALA A 250 29.97 -2.26 -4.44
C ALA A 250 30.46 -2.81 -5.81
N ASP A 251 31.04 -4.00 -5.80
CA ASP A 251 31.36 -4.79 -6.98
C ASP A 251 30.12 -5.62 -7.35
N GLY A 252 29.58 -5.41 -8.55
CA GLY A 252 28.40 -6.09 -9.09
C GLY A 252 28.61 -7.57 -9.42
N SER A 253 29.38 -8.30 -8.61
CA SER A 253 29.51 -9.74 -8.71
C SER A 253 28.15 -10.42 -8.50
N ALA A 254 27.88 -11.48 -9.24
CA ALA A 254 26.58 -12.17 -9.30
C ALA A 254 26.30 -13.03 -8.04
N GLY A 255 26.19 -12.36 -6.89
CA GLY A 255 25.66 -12.90 -5.64
C GLY A 255 24.21 -12.49 -5.43
N ASN A 256 23.48 -13.26 -4.62
CA ASN A 256 22.10 -12.93 -4.24
C ASN A 256 22.13 -11.71 -3.31
N VAL A 257 21.86 -10.51 -3.83
CA VAL A 257 21.87 -9.28 -3.03
C VAL A 257 20.65 -9.28 -2.12
N VAL A 258 20.86 -9.21 -0.82
CA VAL A 258 19.75 -9.17 0.15
C VAL A 258 19.72 -7.83 0.87
N PHE A 259 18.52 -7.28 1.03
CA PHE A 259 18.24 -6.13 1.88
C PHE A 259 17.18 -6.51 2.90
N HIS A 260 17.31 -5.99 4.11
CA HIS A 260 16.21 -5.90 5.07
C HIS A 260 15.55 -4.54 4.90
N ALA A 261 14.23 -4.48 4.96
CA ALA A 261 13.45 -3.26 4.77
C ALA A 261 12.38 -3.11 5.84
N ARG A 262 12.02 -1.85 6.11
CA ARG A 262 10.92 -1.43 6.97
C ARG A 262 10.27 -0.18 6.39
N ASP A 263 8.95 -0.16 6.39
CA ASP A 263 8.17 0.88 5.70
C ASP A 263 7.20 1.58 6.66
N PRO A 264 7.69 2.57 7.44
CA PRO A 264 6.85 3.57 8.09
C PRO A 264 5.72 4.05 7.17
N PHE A 265 4.47 3.81 7.59
CA PHE A 265 3.27 4.08 6.80
C PHE A 265 2.18 4.89 7.54
N PRO A 266 2.54 5.93 8.32
CA PRO A 266 1.56 6.67 9.14
C PRO A 266 0.47 7.34 8.29
N VAL A 267 0.75 7.67 7.03
CA VAL A 267 -0.25 8.24 6.11
C VAL A 267 -1.41 7.30 5.80
N GLY A 268 -1.17 5.97 5.89
CA GLY A 268 -2.17 4.91 5.81
C GLY A 268 -2.86 4.58 7.15
N GLY A 269 -2.52 5.29 8.23
CA GLY A 269 -3.11 5.10 9.56
C GLY A 269 -2.52 3.94 10.38
N VAL A 270 -1.40 3.36 9.94
CA VAL A 270 -0.67 2.28 10.63
C VAL A 270 0.79 2.65 10.82
N VAL A 271 1.47 2.04 11.79
CA VAL A 271 2.88 2.34 12.07
C VAL A 271 3.77 1.88 10.91
N GLU A 272 3.56 0.68 10.39
CA GLU A 272 4.41 0.10 9.36
C GLU A 272 3.60 -0.86 8.48
N ASP A 273 3.93 -0.93 7.19
CA ASP A 273 3.39 -1.94 6.28
C ASP A 273 4.30 -3.19 6.25
N PRO A 274 3.78 -4.42 6.34
CA PRO A 274 4.62 -5.61 6.43
C PRO A 274 5.20 -6.10 5.08
N ALA A 275 4.71 -5.61 3.93
CA ALA A 275 5.31 -5.91 2.61
C ALA A 275 4.89 -4.91 1.52
N THR A 276 5.79 -3.97 1.19
CA THR A 276 5.47 -2.82 0.33
C THR A 276 6.04 -2.97 -1.08
N GLY A 277 5.32 -3.71 -1.93
CA GLY A 277 5.75 -3.98 -3.32
C GLY A 277 6.02 -2.72 -4.16
N ALA A 278 5.35 -1.59 -3.88
CA ALA A 278 5.60 -0.31 -4.55
C ALA A 278 6.95 0.32 -4.15
N ALA A 279 7.31 0.25 -2.86
CA ALA A 279 8.58 0.72 -2.36
C ALA A 279 9.74 -0.13 -2.90
N ALA A 280 9.57 -1.46 -2.90
CA ALA A 280 10.52 -2.39 -3.54
C ALA A 280 10.73 -2.08 -5.03
N ALA A 281 9.67 -1.79 -5.80
CA ALA A 281 9.81 -1.40 -7.19
C ALA A 281 10.53 -0.04 -7.35
N ALA A 282 10.23 0.94 -6.49
CA ALA A 282 10.89 2.24 -6.48
C ALA A 282 12.39 2.11 -6.14
N PHE A 283 12.72 1.21 -5.21
CA PHE A 283 14.08 0.88 -4.81
C PHE A 283 14.91 0.31 -5.96
N GLY A 284 14.31 -0.46 -6.87
CA GLY A 284 14.99 -0.89 -8.11
C GLY A 284 15.41 0.27 -9.01
N GLY A 285 14.53 1.28 -9.15
CA GLY A 285 14.87 2.53 -9.84
C GLY A 285 15.99 3.31 -9.15
N TYR A 286 16.00 3.34 -7.81
CA TYR A 286 17.06 3.94 -7.00
C TYR A 286 18.42 3.26 -7.21
N LEU A 287 18.49 1.93 -7.08
CA LEU A 287 19.73 1.16 -7.28
C LEU A 287 20.32 1.37 -8.69
N ARG A 288 19.45 1.42 -9.72
CA ARG A 288 19.86 1.75 -11.10
C ARG A 288 20.40 3.18 -11.23
N VAL A 289 19.73 4.18 -10.65
CA VAL A 289 20.18 5.58 -10.70
C VAL A 289 21.53 5.78 -10.01
N LEU A 290 21.83 5.01 -8.96
CA LEU A 290 23.14 4.99 -8.31
C LEU A 290 24.22 4.19 -9.08
N GLY A 291 23.88 3.56 -10.21
CA GLY A 291 24.81 2.73 -10.98
C GLY A 291 25.15 1.39 -10.31
N LEU A 292 24.38 0.95 -9.30
CA LEU A 292 24.60 -0.30 -8.56
C LEU A 292 24.05 -1.54 -9.30
N VAL A 293 23.41 -1.33 -10.46
CA VAL A 293 22.88 -2.38 -11.36
C VAL A 293 23.65 -2.31 -12.67
N GLY A 294 24.73 -3.08 -12.78
CA GLY A 294 25.58 -3.16 -13.99
C GLY A 294 25.16 -4.25 -14.99
N ALA A 295 24.29 -5.16 -14.57
CA ALA A 295 23.70 -6.24 -15.36
C ALA A 295 22.31 -6.58 -14.81
N GLU A 296 21.58 -7.52 -15.42
CA GLU A 296 20.36 -8.07 -14.83
C GLU A 296 20.64 -8.61 -13.41
N THR A 297 19.98 -8.02 -12.43
CA THR A 297 20.24 -8.23 -11.00
C THR A 297 18.93 -8.57 -10.29
N ARG A 298 18.93 -9.69 -9.56
CA ARG A 298 17.88 -10.03 -8.61
C ARG A 298 18.30 -9.61 -7.21
N VAL A 299 17.45 -8.83 -6.56
CA VAL A 299 17.58 -8.38 -5.18
C VAL A 299 16.46 -9.03 -4.36
N ARG A 300 16.78 -9.63 -3.22
CA ARG A 300 15.81 -10.14 -2.26
C ARG A 300 15.61 -9.11 -1.17
N ILE A 301 14.37 -8.65 -0.97
CA ILE A 301 14.01 -7.71 0.08
C ILE A 301 13.20 -8.48 1.12
N ARG A 302 13.72 -8.54 2.36
CA ARG A 302 12.99 -9.07 3.51
C ARG A 302 12.35 -7.91 4.26
N GLN A 303 11.05 -7.97 4.49
CA GLN A 303 10.29 -6.92 5.16
C GLN A 303 9.42 -7.53 6.27
N GLY A 304 9.05 -6.73 7.27
CA GLY A 304 8.13 -7.15 8.33
C GLY A 304 8.67 -8.19 9.32
N GLU A 305 9.95 -8.61 9.20
CA GLU A 305 10.60 -9.53 10.15
C GLU A 305 10.51 -9.00 11.60
N ASP A 306 10.85 -7.72 11.81
CA ASP A 306 10.80 -7.05 13.11
C ASP A 306 9.36 -6.81 13.63
N MET A 307 8.38 -6.82 12.73
CA MET A 307 6.94 -6.78 13.06
C MET A 307 6.37 -8.16 13.42
N GLY A 308 7.16 -9.23 13.31
CA GLY A 308 6.67 -10.61 13.43
C GLY A 308 5.83 -11.08 12.23
N ARG A 309 5.83 -10.35 11.11
CA ARG A 309 5.16 -10.70 9.84
C ARG A 309 6.17 -10.81 8.70
N PRO A 310 7.05 -11.82 8.71
CA PRO A 310 8.13 -11.94 7.73
C PRO A 310 7.60 -12.08 6.30
N SER A 311 8.13 -11.24 5.41
CA SER A 311 7.75 -11.12 4.01
C SER A 311 8.98 -11.16 3.12
N ASP A 312 8.83 -11.72 1.92
CA ASP A 312 9.88 -11.95 0.93
C ASP A 312 9.46 -11.40 -0.43
N LEU A 313 10.15 -10.34 -0.87
CA LEU A 313 9.93 -9.71 -2.17
C LEU A 313 11.17 -9.94 -3.04
N LEU A 314 10.99 -10.46 -4.25
CA LEU A 314 12.07 -10.57 -5.24
C LEU A 314 11.95 -9.42 -6.23
N LEU A 315 12.96 -8.56 -6.26
CA LEU A 315 13.07 -7.40 -7.12
C LEU A 315 14.06 -7.71 -8.25
N ASP A 316 13.58 -7.78 -9.49
CA ASP A 316 14.42 -7.87 -10.68
C ASP A 316 14.59 -6.49 -11.33
N VAL A 317 15.84 -6.11 -11.58
CA VAL A 317 16.24 -4.84 -12.17
C VAL A 317 17.27 -5.08 -13.27
N THR A 318 17.13 -4.38 -14.39
CA THR A 318 18.14 -4.33 -15.46
C THR A 318 18.66 -2.88 -15.62
N PRO A 319 19.85 -2.67 -16.22
CA PRO A 319 20.33 -1.32 -16.48
C PRO A 319 19.43 -0.54 -17.46
N ASP A 320 18.91 -1.22 -18.48
CA ASP A 320 18.33 -0.60 -19.68
C ASP A 320 16.79 -0.48 -19.70
N ASP A 321 16.04 -1.33 -18.99
CA ASP A 321 14.57 -1.20 -18.90
C ASP A 321 14.23 -0.29 -17.71
N PRO A 322 13.64 0.90 -17.91
CA PRO A 322 13.39 1.86 -16.82
C PRO A 322 12.35 1.38 -15.78
N ARG A 323 11.72 0.21 -15.99
CA ARG A 323 10.80 -0.42 -15.03
C ARG A 323 11.57 -1.29 -14.02
N SER A 324 10.85 -1.85 -13.06
CA SER A 324 11.34 -2.88 -12.15
C SER A 324 10.26 -3.95 -12.03
N ARG A 325 10.66 -5.21 -11.82
CA ARG A 325 9.71 -6.32 -11.62
C ARG A 325 9.76 -6.75 -10.17
N VAL A 326 8.60 -6.85 -9.52
CA VAL A 326 8.50 -7.31 -8.13
C VAL A 326 7.68 -8.60 -8.12
N SER A 327 8.28 -9.66 -7.61
CA SER A 327 7.70 -10.99 -7.53
C SER A 327 7.44 -11.40 -6.09
N GLY A 328 6.35 -12.11 -5.87
CA GLY A 328 5.97 -12.66 -4.57
C GLY A 328 5.16 -13.94 -4.74
N GLN A 329 5.16 -14.76 -3.69
CA GLN A 329 4.16 -15.82 -3.50
C GLN A 329 3.07 -15.29 -2.57
N ALA A 330 1.91 -15.95 -2.57
CA ALA A 330 0.89 -15.75 -1.57
C ALA A 330 0.37 -17.10 -1.09
N VAL A 331 -0.22 -17.13 0.10
CA VAL A 331 -0.85 -18.35 0.65
C VAL A 331 -2.19 -18.05 1.30
N PRO A 332 -3.17 -18.98 1.25
CA PRO A 332 -4.41 -18.84 2.00
C PRO A 332 -4.16 -18.72 3.51
N ILE A 333 -4.88 -17.80 4.16
CA ILE A 333 -4.93 -17.69 5.62
C ILE A 333 -6.06 -18.60 6.11
N PRO A 334 -5.78 -19.66 6.90
CA PRO A 334 -6.82 -20.54 7.42
C PRO A 334 -7.82 -19.76 8.27
N ARG A 335 -9.12 -19.89 7.97
CA ARG A 335 -10.16 -19.36 8.85
C ARG A 335 -10.18 -20.20 10.12
N THR A 336 -9.68 -19.65 11.23
CA THR A 336 -9.98 -20.20 12.55
C THR A 336 -11.50 -20.13 12.75
N GLY A 337 -12.11 -21.28 13.07
CA GLY A 337 -13.56 -21.39 13.18
C GLY A 337 -14.13 -20.42 14.22
N ARG A 338 -15.29 -19.84 13.90
CA ARG A 338 -16.15 -19.13 14.86
C ARG A 338 -16.86 -20.11 15.78
#